data_AF-A0A094QV08-F1
#
_entry.id   AF-A0A094QV08-F1
#
_cell.length_a   1.000
_cell.length_b   1.000
_cell.length_c   1.000
_cell.angle_alpha   90.00
_cell.angle_beta   90.00
_cell.angle_gamma   90.00
#
_symmetry.space_group_name_H-M   'P 1'
#
loop_
_entity.id
_entity.type
_entity.pdbx_description
1 polymer ?
#
loop_
_entity_poly.entity_id
_entity_poly.type
_entity_poly.pdbx_seq_one_letter_code
_entity_poly.pdbx_strand_id
1 'polypeptide(L)'
;MSAINNSQSPSASSKSAKSSGKPAKSIAILGLVVIAFSVIAVFQGATSVKLGLDLRGGTSVTLTPRATEGANVTPEAISQAVEIIRQRVNSIGVAESEVASQGSGNNRQIVISVPGETGEEIVQLVGQTAELRFRQVLVEAAPNAVSISGDTQTVTLPNGVTPELSAKFSALDCTNKINLQGGTTESPDVAVVSCDRGGSAKFILAPAQVLGNMISEASAAIDQQSGAGWFVSLDFNGEGATKFGALTQAVTGLAAPQNQVAIVLDGLVVSAPRINEAITGGSAQITGSFSQQEASNLANVLKYGALPLAFDQGEVLQVSPTLGSDQLEAGLLAGLIGFILVFIYSLFYYKALGVVTILSLLVASGIAYLSILLLGEWLGFTLTLAGIAGIIVAVGITADSFVVYFERLRDEVREGRSIRSAAETGWVKARRTIVVSDMVSMIAATLLYFFAVGGVRGFAFTLGLTTLIDLLVVFFFTHPLVSLMTRMKFFANGHKLSGFSQKSLGMKTRTISPDVTENSKG
;
A
#
# COMPACT_ATOMS: atom_id res chain seq x y z
N MET A 1 -21.62 29.17 82.50
CA MET A 1 -22.48 28.00 82.22
C MET A 1 -23.12 28.24 80.86
N SER A 2 -22.48 27.78 79.78
CA SER A 2 -22.58 26.43 79.21
C SER A 2 -23.51 26.44 77.99
N ALA A 3 -22.92 26.52 76.80
CA ALA A 3 -23.48 25.92 75.60
C ALA A 3 -22.31 25.32 74.82
N ILE A 4 -22.27 23.99 74.84
CA ILE A 4 -21.23 23.10 74.33
C ILE A 4 -21.30 23.12 72.80
N ASN A 5 -20.20 23.47 72.14
CA ASN A 5 -20.06 23.37 70.69
C ASN A 5 -19.54 21.96 70.36
N ASN A 6 -20.37 21.17 69.69
CA ASN A 6 -20.12 19.78 69.33
C ASN A 6 -19.55 19.74 67.89
N SER A 7 -18.22 19.66 67.74
CA SER A 7 -17.57 19.41 66.46
C SER A 7 -17.24 17.92 66.32
N GLN A 8 -18.17 17.15 65.76
CA GLN A 8 -17.88 15.80 65.28
C GLN A 8 -17.02 15.87 64.01
N SER A 9 -15.82 15.33 64.11
CA SER A 9 -14.91 15.02 63.01
C SER A 9 -15.37 13.75 62.29
N PRO A 10 -15.53 13.74 60.95
CA PRO A 10 -15.80 12.50 60.24
C PRO A 10 -14.49 11.71 60.09
N SER A 11 -14.45 10.55 60.73
CA SER A 11 -13.38 9.56 60.56
C SER A 11 -13.37 9.04 59.11
N ALA A 12 -12.38 9.44 58.33
CA ALA A 12 -12.15 8.90 57.00
C ALA A 12 -11.64 7.46 57.14
N SER A 13 -12.54 6.48 57.00
CA SER A 13 -12.18 5.07 56.85
C SER A 13 -11.28 4.91 55.62
N SER A 14 -10.02 4.54 55.82
CA SER A 14 -9.10 4.19 54.75
C SER A 14 -9.59 2.92 54.05
N LYS A 15 -10.34 3.07 52.96
CA LYS A 15 -10.63 1.94 52.07
C LYS A 15 -9.31 1.49 51.46
N SER A 16 -8.82 0.34 51.94
CA SER A 16 -7.70 -0.40 51.37
C SER A 16 -7.89 -0.55 49.87
N ALA A 17 -6.95 -0.01 49.09
CA ALA A 17 -6.92 -0.18 47.65
C ALA A 17 -6.81 -1.68 47.35
N LYS A 18 -7.88 -2.26 46.78
CA LYS A 18 -7.91 -3.63 46.27
C LYS A 18 -6.68 -3.85 45.38
N SER A 19 -5.86 -4.84 45.71
CA SER A 19 -4.62 -5.13 45.00
C SER A 19 -4.90 -5.35 43.52
N SER A 20 -4.23 -4.55 42.68
CA SER A 20 -4.04 -4.81 41.26
C SER A 20 -3.38 -6.19 41.09
N GLY A 21 -3.60 -6.82 39.93
CA GLY A 21 -3.12 -8.18 39.65
C GLY A 21 -1.64 -8.39 39.93
N LYS A 22 -1.24 -9.62 40.23
CA LYS A 22 0.17 -9.97 40.53
C LYS A 22 1.08 -9.47 39.37
N PRO A 23 2.05 -8.55 39.60
CA PRO A 23 2.80 -7.88 38.52
C PRO A 23 3.54 -8.88 37.61
N ALA A 24 4.04 -9.98 38.18
CA ALA A 24 4.67 -11.06 37.43
C ALA A 24 3.73 -11.73 36.40
N LYS A 25 2.41 -11.77 36.65
CA LYS A 25 1.45 -12.33 35.70
C LYS A 25 1.32 -11.46 34.44
N SER A 26 1.34 -10.14 34.59
CA SER A 26 1.25 -9.22 33.45
C SER A 26 2.43 -9.39 32.49
N ILE A 27 3.65 -9.43 33.04
CA ILE A 27 4.88 -9.64 32.27
C ILE A 27 4.86 -11.02 31.60
N ALA A 28 4.42 -12.06 32.32
CA ALA A 28 4.31 -13.42 31.76
C ALA A 28 3.29 -13.50 30.62
N ILE A 29 2.13 -12.84 30.75
CA ILE A 29 1.13 -12.78 29.69
C ILE A 29 1.70 -12.08 28.46
N LEU A 30 2.36 -10.93 28.64
CA LEU A 30 2.99 -10.22 27.53
C LEU A 30 4.06 -11.08 26.85
N GLY A 31 4.92 -11.74 27.62
CA GLY A 31 5.92 -12.65 27.08
C GLY A 31 5.30 -13.80 26.27
N LEU A 32 4.19 -14.35 26.74
CA LEU A 32 3.44 -15.40 26.02
C LEU A 32 2.86 -14.87 24.70
N VAL A 33 2.30 -13.65 24.71
CA VAL A 33 1.79 -12.98 23.49
C VAL A 33 2.92 -12.76 22.48
N VAL A 34 4.07 -12.26 22.92
CA VAL A 34 5.25 -12.06 22.06
C VAL A 34 5.72 -13.38 21.46
N ILE A 35 5.83 -14.44 22.27
CA ILE A 35 6.20 -15.78 21.79
C ILE A 35 5.18 -16.29 20.77
N ALA A 36 3.88 -16.14 21.04
CA ALA A 36 2.84 -16.55 20.10
C ALA A 36 2.97 -15.81 18.77
N PHE A 37 3.21 -14.49 18.79
CA PHE A 37 3.41 -13.69 17.58
C PHE A 37 4.68 -14.09 16.83
N SER A 38 5.78 -14.40 17.54
CA SER A 38 7.01 -14.91 16.93
C SER A 38 6.79 -16.27 16.26
N VAL A 39 6.06 -17.20 16.89
CA VAL A 39 5.72 -18.51 16.31
C VAL A 39 4.87 -18.34 15.06
N ILE A 40 3.87 -17.44 15.11
CA ILE A 40 3.01 -17.12 13.97
C ILE A 40 3.84 -16.52 12.82
N ALA A 41 4.81 -15.65 13.11
CA ALA A 41 5.69 -15.07 12.09
C ALA A 41 6.53 -16.14 11.38
N VAL A 42 7.13 -17.05 12.16
CA VAL A 42 7.93 -18.16 11.61
C VAL A 42 7.07 -19.11 10.77
N PHE A 43 5.88 -19.48 11.27
CA PHE A 43 4.99 -20.41 10.56
C PHE A 43 4.51 -19.86 9.21
N GLN A 44 4.40 -18.54 9.10
CA GLN A 44 3.97 -17.86 7.88
C GLN A 44 5.12 -17.43 6.97
N GLY A 45 6.37 -17.77 7.30
CA GLY A 45 7.52 -17.39 6.50
C GLY A 45 7.80 -15.88 6.50
N ALA A 46 7.28 -15.13 7.49
CA ALA A 46 7.52 -13.70 7.62
C ALA A 46 8.94 -13.43 8.17
N THR A 47 9.96 -13.68 7.34
CA THR A 47 11.38 -13.62 7.73
C THR A 47 12.06 -12.30 7.36
N SER A 48 11.46 -11.50 6.47
CA SER A 48 12.01 -10.22 6.01
C SER A 48 10.94 -9.12 6.02
N VAL A 49 11.38 -7.90 6.30
CA VAL A 49 10.51 -6.71 6.21
C VAL A 49 10.37 -6.35 4.73
N LYS A 50 9.12 -6.31 4.24
CA LYS A 50 8.82 -5.77 2.91
C LYS A 50 9.09 -4.27 2.94
N LEU A 51 9.93 -3.78 2.04
CA LEU A 51 10.30 -2.36 1.98
C LEU A 51 9.52 -1.68 0.86
N GLY A 52 9.21 -0.41 1.05
CA GLY A 52 8.57 0.44 0.05
C GLY A 52 9.51 0.81 -1.08
N LEU A 53 8.93 1.38 -2.13
CA LEU A 53 9.66 1.79 -3.34
C LEU A 53 10.78 2.80 -3.06
N ASP A 54 10.56 3.69 -2.09
CA ASP A 54 11.53 4.69 -1.66
C ASP A 54 12.79 4.10 -1.03
N LEU A 55 12.74 2.85 -0.54
CA LEU A 55 13.87 2.16 0.06
C LEU A 55 14.45 1.05 -0.83
N ARG A 56 13.64 0.43 -1.70
CA ARG A 56 14.10 -0.63 -2.62
C ARG A 56 14.46 -0.12 -4.02
N GLY A 57 13.99 1.07 -4.38
CA GLY A 57 14.01 1.58 -5.75
C GLY A 57 13.00 0.88 -6.66
N GLY A 58 12.62 1.57 -7.72
CA GLY A 58 11.75 1.10 -8.78
C GLY A 58 10.88 2.23 -9.36
N THR A 59 9.81 1.85 -10.06
CA THR A 59 8.87 2.77 -10.69
C THR A 59 7.48 2.64 -10.07
N SER A 60 6.89 3.77 -9.69
CA SER A 60 5.48 3.88 -9.32
C SER A 60 4.72 4.69 -10.35
N VAL A 61 3.54 4.24 -10.74
CA VAL A 61 2.61 5.01 -11.57
C VAL A 61 1.24 4.99 -10.95
N THR A 62 0.59 6.15 -11.01
CA THR A 62 -0.78 6.32 -10.55
C THR A 62 -1.71 6.36 -11.75
N LEU A 63 -2.66 5.44 -11.83
CA LEU A 63 -3.71 5.41 -12.86
C LEU A 63 -4.99 6.03 -12.31
N THR A 64 -5.51 7.05 -12.99
CA THR A 64 -6.78 7.70 -12.63
C THR A 64 -7.88 7.22 -13.58
N PRO A 65 -9.01 6.71 -13.09
CA PRO A 65 -10.09 6.23 -13.96
C PRO A 65 -10.68 7.40 -14.76
N ARG A 66 -10.82 7.20 -16.06
CA ARG A 66 -11.52 8.11 -16.96
C ARG A 66 -12.99 7.70 -17.02
N ALA A 67 -13.89 8.57 -16.57
CA ALA A 67 -15.32 8.36 -16.74
C ALA A 67 -15.70 8.65 -18.20
N THR A 68 -15.92 7.60 -19.00
CA THR A 68 -16.55 7.72 -20.32
C THR A 68 -18.06 7.81 -20.17
N GLU A 69 -18.74 8.52 -21.10
CA GLU A 69 -20.21 8.66 -21.06
C GLU A 69 -20.90 7.30 -20.99
N GLY A 70 -21.50 6.99 -19.84
CA GLY A 70 -22.22 5.74 -19.56
C GLY A 70 -21.54 4.78 -18.57
N ALA A 71 -20.26 4.96 -18.25
CA ALA A 71 -19.54 4.11 -17.29
C ALA A 71 -19.39 4.82 -15.93
N ASN A 72 -20.12 4.35 -14.91
CA ASN A 72 -19.90 4.80 -13.54
C ASN A 72 -18.66 4.14 -12.96
N VAL A 73 -17.81 4.92 -12.29
CA VAL A 73 -16.65 4.40 -11.54
C VAL A 73 -17.17 3.71 -10.28
N THR A 74 -17.45 2.40 -10.37
CA THR A 74 -17.91 1.60 -9.24
C THR A 74 -16.72 0.98 -8.48
N PRO A 75 -16.84 0.75 -7.16
CA PRO A 75 -15.81 0.04 -6.38
C PRO A 75 -15.50 -1.36 -6.95
N GLU A 76 -16.50 -2.01 -7.53
CA GLU A 76 -16.37 -3.33 -8.16
C GLU A 76 -15.53 -3.25 -9.43
N ALA A 77 -15.76 -2.24 -10.28
CA ALA A 77 -14.97 -2.03 -11.49
C ALA A 77 -13.50 -1.70 -11.16
N ILE A 78 -13.24 -0.90 -10.13
CA ILE A 78 -11.88 -0.62 -9.66
C ILE A 78 -11.22 -1.89 -9.10
N SER A 79 -11.94 -2.69 -8.32
CA SER A 79 -11.40 -3.93 -7.75
C SER A 79 -11.07 -4.96 -8.84
N GLN A 80 -11.92 -5.06 -9.85
CA GLN A 80 -11.68 -5.91 -11.02
C GLN A 80 -10.48 -5.39 -11.84
N ALA A 81 -10.36 -4.07 -12.04
CA ALA A 81 -9.20 -3.49 -12.70
C ALA A 81 -7.89 -3.78 -11.94
N VAL A 82 -7.89 -3.65 -10.61
CA VAL A 82 -6.74 -4.00 -9.75
C VAL A 82 -6.33 -5.46 -9.94
N GLU A 83 -7.29 -6.39 -10.02
CA GLU A 83 -6.99 -7.81 -10.20
C GLU A 83 -6.40 -8.10 -11.60
N ILE A 84 -6.97 -7.52 -12.67
CA ILE A 84 -6.44 -7.67 -14.03
C ILE A 84 -5.03 -7.10 -14.13
N ILE A 85 -4.81 -5.90 -13.59
CA ILE A 85 -3.50 -5.24 -13.55
C ILE A 85 -2.51 -6.12 -12.78
N ARG A 86 -2.89 -6.64 -11.61
CA ARG A 86 -2.05 -7.55 -10.81
C ARG A 86 -1.66 -8.81 -11.59
N GLN A 87 -2.61 -9.44 -12.28
CA GLN A 87 -2.35 -10.62 -13.10
C GLN A 87 -1.39 -10.32 -14.26
N ARG A 88 -1.56 -9.17 -14.93
CA ARG A 88 -0.66 -8.70 -15.99
C ARG A 88 0.75 -8.45 -15.47
N VAL A 89 0.91 -7.75 -14.35
CA VAL A 89 2.25 -7.51 -13.77
C VAL A 89 2.93 -8.82 -13.37
N ASN A 90 2.18 -9.73 -12.73
CA ASN A 90 2.69 -11.06 -12.36
C ASN A 90 3.12 -11.87 -13.59
N SER A 91 2.39 -11.77 -14.71
CA SER A 91 2.70 -12.48 -15.95
C SER A 91 3.96 -11.99 -16.66
N ILE A 92 4.33 -10.73 -16.43
CA ILE A 92 5.57 -10.13 -16.94
C ILE A 92 6.78 -10.63 -16.13
N GLY A 93 6.56 -11.37 -15.04
CA GLY A 93 7.62 -11.96 -14.22
C GLY A 93 8.22 -10.99 -13.20
N VAL A 94 7.53 -9.88 -12.93
CA VAL A 94 7.94 -8.95 -11.87
C VAL A 94 7.57 -9.55 -10.52
N ALA A 95 8.58 -10.00 -9.79
CA ALA A 95 8.41 -10.39 -8.40
C ALA A 95 8.10 -9.16 -7.54
N GLU A 96 7.21 -9.31 -6.56
CA GLU A 96 6.92 -8.31 -5.52
C GLU A 96 6.32 -6.97 -6.00
N SER A 97 5.65 -6.95 -7.15
CA SER A 97 4.88 -5.76 -7.56
C SER A 97 3.67 -5.54 -6.65
N GLU A 98 3.43 -4.28 -6.27
CA GLU A 98 2.26 -3.88 -5.49
C GLU A 98 1.25 -3.18 -6.40
N VAL A 99 0.00 -3.64 -6.38
CA VAL A 99 -1.13 -2.99 -7.07
C VAL A 99 -2.22 -2.73 -6.04
N ALA A 100 -2.46 -1.46 -5.74
CA ALA A 100 -3.40 -1.03 -4.72
C ALA A 100 -4.32 0.08 -5.25
N SER A 101 -5.60 0.05 -4.86
CA SER A 101 -6.48 1.20 -5.05
C SER A 101 -6.31 2.20 -3.90
N GLN A 102 -6.18 3.48 -4.21
CA GLN A 102 -6.02 4.58 -3.26
C GLN A 102 -7.10 5.65 -3.48
N GLY A 103 -7.47 6.39 -2.44
CA GLY A 103 -8.56 7.38 -2.49
C GLY A 103 -9.95 6.81 -2.16
N SER A 104 -10.97 7.67 -2.24
CA SER A 104 -12.38 7.34 -1.92
C SER A 104 -13.34 8.02 -2.91
N GLY A 105 -14.50 7.40 -3.14
CA GLY A 105 -15.50 7.88 -4.10
C GLY A 105 -14.97 7.87 -5.54
N ASN A 106 -15.25 8.93 -6.29
CA ASN A 106 -14.91 9.07 -7.72
C ASN A 106 -13.42 9.38 -7.96
N ASN A 107 -12.66 9.76 -6.92
CA ASN A 107 -11.23 10.05 -7.00
C ASN A 107 -10.37 8.82 -6.68
N ARG A 108 -10.91 7.62 -6.85
CA ARG A 108 -10.19 6.38 -6.57
C ARG A 108 -9.18 6.13 -7.68
N GLN A 109 -7.90 6.12 -7.32
CA GLN A 109 -6.78 5.88 -8.23
C GLN A 109 -6.23 4.47 -8.01
N ILE A 110 -5.56 3.90 -9.01
CA ILE A 110 -4.81 2.65 -8.89
C ILE A 110 -3.34 3.00 -8.89
N VAL A 111 -2.64 2.69 -7.81
CA VAL A 111 -1.18 2.87 -7.73
C VAL A 111 -0.54 1.52 -8.00
N ILE A 112 0.34 1.50 -8.99
CA ILE A 112 1.14 0.34 -9.39
C ILE A 112 2.57 0.66 -9.02
N SER A 113 3.20 -0.17 -8.20
CA SER A 113 4.60 -0.05 -7.83
C SER A 113 5.35 -1.31 -8.28
N VAL A 114 6.29 -1.11 -9.20
CA VAL A 114 7.14 -2.16 -9.77
C VAL A 114 8.56 -1.93 -9.26
N PRO A 115 9.16 -2.86 -8.52
CA PRO A 115 10.55 -2.75 -8.10
C PRO A 115 11.49 -2.85 -9.31
N GLY A 116 12.64 -2.16 -9.24
CA GLY A 116 13.71 -2.24 -10.24
C GLY A 116 13.61 -1.26 -11.41
N GLU A 117 14.63 -1.29 -12.28
CA GLU A 117 14.89 -0.23 -13.28
C GLU A 117 14.03 -0.34 -14.56
N THR A 118 13.42 -1.50 -14.82
CA THR A 118 12.57 -1.75 -16.01
C THR A 118 11.11 -1.36 -15.80
N GLY A 119 10.78 -0.67 -14.70
CA GLY A 119 9.40 -0.44 -14.30
C GLY A 119 8.60 0.47 -15.25
N GLU A 120 9.22 1.35 -16.02
CA GLU A 120 8.49 2.26 -16.91
C GLU A 120 7.79 1.53 -18.06
N GLU A 121 8.53 0.69 -18.80
CA GLU A 121 7.97 -0.11 -19.91
C GLU A 121 6.87 -1.05 -19.39
N ILE A 122 7.11 -1.68 -18.24
CA ILE A 122 6.17 -2.61 -17.62
C ILE A 122 4.88 -1.88 -17.26
N VAL A 123 4.96 -0.69 -16.68
CA VAL A 123 3.74 0.02 -16.30
C VAL A 123 3.00 0.58 -17.51
N GLN A 124 3.71 0.97 -18.58
CA GLN A 124 3.06 1.34 -19.84
C GLN A 124 2.29 0.17 -20.47
N LEU A 125 2.80 -1.05 -20.36
CA LEU A 125 2.11 -2.26 -20.85
C LEU A 125 0.89 -2.62 -19.98
N VAL A 126 1.03 -2.47 -18.67
CA VAL A 126 -0.02 -2.89 -17.73
C VAL A 126 -1.17 -1.87 -17.70
N GLY A 127 -0.88 -0.58 -17.89
CA GLY A 127 -1.86 0.50 -17.90
C GLY A 127 -2.71 0.62 -19.18
N GLN A 128 -2.48 -0.22 -20.20
CA GLN A 128 -3.29 -0.25 -21.42
C GLN A 128 -4.66 -0.89 -21.16
N THR A 129 -5.74 -0.34 -21.69
CA THR A 129 -7.07 -0.97 -21.58
C THR A 129 -7.09 -2.33 -22.27
N ALA A 130 -6.48 -2.39 -23.47
CA ALA A 130 -6.38 -3.56 -24.33
C ALA A 130 -7.72 -4.15 -24.76
N GLU A 131 -8.62 -3.28 -25.21
CA GLU A 131 -9.88 -3.69 -25.76
C GLU A 131 -9.70 -4.26 -27.17
N LEU A 132 -9.74 -5.59 -27.27
CA LEU A 132 -9.66 -6.31 -28.53
C LEU A 132 -11.05 -6.48 -29.16
N ARG A 133 -11.15 -6.19 -30.46
CA ARG A 133 -12.38 -6.38 -31.26
C ARG A 133 -12.04 -6.89 -32.65
N PHE A 134 -12.83 -7.84 -33.15
CA PHE A 134 -12.79 -8.28 -34.54
C PHE A 134 -13.92 -7.64 -35.32
N ARG A 135 -13.55 -6.95 -36.41
CA ARG A 135 -14.49 -6.20 -37.25
C ARG A 135 -14.23 -6.54 -38.72
N GLN A 136 -15.28 -6.69 -39.51
CA GLN A 136 -15.12 -6.78 -40.97
C GLN A 136 -14.63 -5.43 -41.52
N VAL A 137 -13.66 -5.47 -42.43
CA VAL A 137 -13.24 -4.28 -43.16
C VAL A 137 -14.26 -3.98 -44.26
N LEU A 138 -14.81 -2.76 -44.27
CA LEU A 138 -15.71 -2.31 -45.34
C LEU A 138 -14.93 -1.55 -46.41
N VAL A 139 -13.95 -0.77 -45.98
CA VAL A 139 -13.09 0.09 -46.82
C VAL A 139 -11.69 0.09 -46.25
N GLU A 140 -10.70 0.03 -47.13
CA GLU A 140 -9.28 0.24 -46.85
C GLU A 140 -8.76 1.26 -47.86
N ALA A 141 -8.03 2.28 -47.39
CA ALA A 141 -7.39 3.26 -48.27
C ALA A 141 -6.08 3.79 -47.67
N ALA A 142 -5.39 4.63 -48.47
CA ALA A 142 -4.22 5.38 -48.06
C ALA A 142 -4.49 6.22 -46.79
N PRO A 143 -3.46 6.48 -45.96
CA PRO A 143 -3.63 7.02 -44.61
C PRO A 143 -4.24 8.44 -44.57
N ASN A 144 -4.09 9.20 -45.65
CA ASN A 144 -4.63 10.55 -45.83
C ASN A 144 -5.75 10.62 -46.90
N ALA A 145 -6.34 9.48 -47.29
CA ALA A 145 -7.36 9.45 -48.34
C ALA A 145 -8.60 10.26 -47.96
N VAL A 146 -8.95 11.29 -48.73
CA VAL A 146 -10.12 12.16 -48.46
C VAL A 146 -11.42 11.64 -49.08
N SER A 147 -11.38 10.57 -49.87
CA SER A 147 -12.54 9.91 -50.44
C SER A 147 -12.42 8.38 -50.36
N ILE A 148 -13.57 7.72 -50.37
CA ILE A 148 -13.72 6.25 -50.28
C ILE A 148 -13.50 5.58 -51.64
N SER A 149 -13.65 6.34 -52.74
CA SER A 149 -13.51 5.87 -54.11
C SER A 149 -12.57 6.80 -54.88
N GLY A 150 -11.68 6.21 -55.67
CA GLY A 150 -10.66 6.92 -56.46
C GLY A 150 -11.15 7.54 -57.77
N ASP A 151 -12.45 7.61 -58.03
CA ASP A 151 -12.95 8.32 -59.22
C ASP A 151 -14.32 8.98 -59.00
N THR A 152 -14.47 10.10 -59.69
CA THR A 152 -15.57 11.04 -59.59
C THR A 152 -16.79 10.50 -60.35
N GLN A 153 -17.99 10.71 -59.80
CA GLN A 153 -19.31 10.56 -60.46
C GLN A 153 -19.91 9.14 -60.51
N THR A 154 -20.30 8.60 -59.34
CA THR A 154 -21.60 7.93 -59.05
C THR A 154 -21.46 7.24 -57.68
N VAL A 155 -21.87 7.94 -56.62
CA VAL A 155 -21.65 7.49 -55.23
C VAL A 155 -22.64 6.37 -54.87
N THR A 156 -22.29 5.13 -55.20
CA THR A 156 -22.83 3.97 -54.49
C THR A 156 -21.85 3.66 -53.35
N LEU A 157 -22.21 4.07 -52.14
CA LEU A 157 -21.42 3.74 -50.95
C LEU A 157 -21.42 2.21 -50.76
N PRO A 158 -20.29 1.61 -50.35
CA PRO A 158 -20.26 0.20 -49.98
C PRO A 158 -21.33 -0.12 -48.94
N ASN A 159 -21.94 -1.31 -49.01
CA ASN A 159 -22.96 -1.74 -48.06
C ASN A 159 -22.43 -1.62 -46.62
N GLY A 160 -23.19 -0.95 -45.76
CA GLY A 160 -22.81 -0.69 -44.36
C GLY A 160 -22.07 0.62 -44.12
N VAL A 161 -21.73 1.40 -45.15
CA VAL A 161 -21.12 2.73 -45.02
C VAL A 161 -22.19 3.82 -45.12
N THR A 162 -22.39 4.57 -44.04
CA THR A 162 -23.31 5.71 -44.02
C THR A 162 -22.61 7.01 -44.47
N PRO A 163 -23.36 8.05 -44.89
CA PRO A 163 -22.78 9.36 -45.20
C PRO A 163 -21.99 9.98 -44.02
N GLU A 164 -22.43 9.74 -42.79
CA GLU A 164 -21.73 10.21 -41.58
C GLU A 164 -20.37 9.52 -41.40
N LEU A 165 -20.32 8.20 -41.61
CA LEU A 165 -19.07 7.42 -41.60
C LEU A 165 -18.12 7.87 -42.71
N SER A 166 -18.66 8.20 -43.89
CA SER A 166 -17.86 8.79 -44.97
C SER A 166 -17.26 10.13 -44.58
N ALA A 167 -18.02 11.00 -43.89
CA ALA A 167 -17.51 12.29 -43.43
C ALA A 167 -16.43 12.12 -42.35
N LYS A 168 -16.64 11.22 -41.37
CA LYS A 168 -15.61 10.85 -40.37
C LYS A 168 -14.35 10.31 -41.06
N PHE A 169 -14.51 9.49 -42.09
CA PHE A 169 -13.39 8.93 -42.86
C PHE A 169 -12.60 10.02 -43.56
N SER A 170 -13.25 10.95 -44.25
CA SER A 170 -12.58 12.06 -44.93
C SER A 170 -11.85 13.00 -43.96
N ALA A 171 -12.35 13.16 -42.73
CA ALA A 171 -11.75 14.01 -41.70
C ALA A 171 -10.56 13.37 -40.97
N LEU A 172 -10.49 12.04 -40.89
CA LEU A 172 -9.43 11.33 -40.18
C LEU A 172 -8.14 11.27 -41.03
N ASP A 173 -7.04 11.74 -40.47
CA ASP A 173 -5.70 11.67 -41.09
C ASP A 173 -4.77 10.78 -40.26
N CYS A 174 -4.45 9.60 -40.79
CA CYS A 174 -3.61 8.62 -40.11
C CYS A 174 -2.10 8.94 -40.18
N THR A 175 -1.71 10.00 -40.89
CA THR A 175 -0.32 10.50 -40.85
C THR A 175 -0.05 11.35 -39.61
N ASN A 176 -1.10 11.85 -38.95
CA ASN A 176 -0.97 12.60 -37.70
C ASN A 176 -0.85 11.65 -36.51
N LYS A 177 0.26 11.73 -35.78
CA LYS A 177 0.54 10.90 -34.59
C LYS A 177 -0.51 11.00 -33.50
N ILE A 178 -1.26 12.11 -33.41
CA ILE A 178 -2.36 12.27 -32.44
C ILE A 178 -3.46 11.22 -32.69
N ASN A 179 -3.73 10.90 -33.96
CA ASN A 179 -4.75 9.91 -34.33
C ASN A 179 -4.28 8.45 -34.15
N LEU A 180 -3.01 8.25 -33.79
CA LEU A 180 -2.39 6.94 -33.54
C LEU A 180 -2.20 6.63 -32.05
N GLN A 181 -2.76 7.45 -31.15
CA GLN A 181 -2.60 7.27 -29.70
C GLN A 181 -3.49 6.15 -29.13
N GLY A 182 -4.59 5.79 -29.81
CA GLY A 182 -5.55 4.80 -29.33
C GLY A 182 -6.27 5.24 -28.04
N GLY A 183 -6.96 4.31 -27.38
CA GLY A 183 -7.62 4.55 -26.08
C GLY A 183 -8.98 5.26 -26.16
N THR A 184 -9.48 5.51 -27.37
CA THR A 184 -10.84 5.99 -27.65
C THR A 184 -11.65 4.87 -28.29
N THR A 185 -12.42 4.14 -27.49
CA THR A 185 -13.28 3.08 -28.01
C THR A 185 -14.73 3.52 -28.06
N GLU A 186 -15.24 3.73 -29.27
CA GLU A 186 -16.68 3.88 -29.53
C GLU A 186 -17.42 2.57 -29.19
N SER A 187 -18.74 2.56 -29.13
CA SER A 187 -19.53 1.35 -28.85
C SER A 187 -19.16 0.17 -29.78
N PRO A 188 -19.16 -1.09 -29.29
CA PRO A 188 -18.93 -2.25 -30.15
C PRO A 188 -19.97 -2.39 -31.27
N ASP A 189 -21.20 -1.92 -31.03
CA ASP A 189 -22.34 -2.15 -31.92
C ASP A 189 -22.42 -1.18 -33.11
N VAL A 190 -21.51 -0.20 -33.20
CA VAL A 190 -21.47 0.79 -34.29
C VAL A 190 -20.30 0.53 -35.24
N ALA A 191 -20.48 0.86 -36.52
CA ALA A 191 -19.38 0.93 -37.47
C ALA A 191 -18.48 2.13 -37.15
N VAL A 192 -17.17 1.98 -37.35
CA VAL A 192 -16.16 2.95 -36.93
C VAL A 192 -15.14 3.24 -38.03
N VAL A 193 -14.49 4.38 -37.94
CA VAL A 193 -13.31 4.72 -38.75
C VAL A 193 -12.07 4.60 -37.87
N SER A 194 -11.04 3.92 -38.35
CA SER A 194 -9.84 3.68 -37.57
C SER A 194 -8.58 3.72 -38.45
N CYS A 195 -7.46 4.09 -37.83
CA CYS A 195 -6.14 4.02 -38.44
C CYS A 195 -5.48 2.68 -38.15
N ASP A 196 -4.65 2.25 -39.10
CA ASP A 196 -3.58 1.28 -38.81
C ASP A 196 -2.67 1.82 -37.71
N ARG A 197 -2.18 0.94 -36.83
CA ARG A 197 -1.27 1.31 -35.72
C ARG A 197 0.04 1.92 -36.24
N GLY A 198 0.51 1.52 -37.41
CA GLY A 198 1.68 2.10 -38.08
C GLY A 198 1.38 3.39 -38.86
N GLY A 199 0.13 3.83 -38.91
CA GLY A 199 -0.31 4.97 -39.73
C GLY A 199 -0.21 4.71 -41.24
N SER A 200 -0.14 3.45 -41.66
CA SER A 200 0.08 3.06 -43.06
C SER A 200 -1.20 3.00 -43.89
N ALA A 201 -2.34 2.80 -43.24
CA ALA A 201 -3.65 2.67 -43.87
C ALA A 201 -4.76 3.25 -42.99
N LYS A 202 -5.89 3.54 -43.62
CA LYS A 202 -7.12 4.00 -42.98
C LYS A 202 -8.28 3.08 -43.35
N PHE A 203 -9.14 2.77 -42.38
CA PHE A 203 -10.20 1.80 -42.52
C PHE A 203 -11.58 2.34 -42.15
N ILE A 204 -12.61 1.84 -42.83
CA ILE A 204 -13.98 1.83 -42.32
C ILE A 204 -14.29 0.39 -41.91
N LEU A 205 -14.73 0.21 -40.68
CA LEU A 205 -14.95 -1.10 -40.07
C LEU A 205 -16.42 -1.27 -39.69
N ALA A 206 -16.96 -2.45 -39.95
CA ALA A 206 -18.31 -2.83 -39.50
C ALA A 206 -18.39 -2.90 -37.95
N PRO A 207 -19.60 -3.01 -37.37
CA PRO A 207 -19.77 -3.33 -35.94
C PRO A 207 -18.93 -4.55 -35.52
N ALA A 208 -18.45 -4.54 -34.27
CA ALA A 208 -17.66 -5.63 -33.72
C ALA A 208 -18.54 -6.86 -33.51
N GLN A 209 -18.16 -7.97 -34.15
CA GLN A 209 -18.90 -9.23 -34.03
C GLN A 209 -18.28 -10.16 -32.99
N VAL A 210 -16.98 -10.04 -32.75
CA VAL A 210 -16.26 -10.81 -31.72
C VAL A 210 -15.48 -9.83 -30.84
N LEU A 211 -15.63 -9.99 -29.53
CA LEU A 211 -15.02 -9.14 -28.51
C LEU A 211 -13.93 -9.92 -27.76
N GLY A 212 -12.97 -9.20 -27.19
CA GLY A 212 -11.85 -9.80 -26.45
C GLY A 212 -12.27 -10.65 -25.25
N ASN A 213 -13.43 -10.38 -24.63
CA ASN A 213 -13.98 -11.21 -23.55
C ASN A 213 -14.44 -12.60 -24.01
N MET A 214 -14.45 -12.87 -25.31
CA MET A 214 -14.78 -14.16 -25.91
C MET A 214 -13.54 -15.03 -26.14
N ILE A 215 -12.35 -14.58 -25.71
CA ILE A 215 -11.09 -15.32 -25.77
C ILE A 215 -10.89 -16.06 -24.45
N SER A 216 -10.62 -17.37 -24.53
CA SER A 216 -10.30 -18.20 -23.37
C SER A 216 -8.79 -18.31 -23.14
N GLU A 217 -8.00 -18.32 -24.20
CA GLU A 217 -6.54 -18.43 -24.10
C GLU A 217 -5.84 -17.59 -25.18
N ALA A 218 -4.71 -16.99 -24.80
CA ALA A 218 -3.82 -16.30 -25.72
C ALA A 218 -2.37 -16.67 -25.36
N SER A 219 -1.58 -17.06 -26.35
CA SER A 219 -0.19 -17.47 -26.15
C SER A 219 0.72 -16.99 -27.29
N ALA A 220 1.95 -16.62 -26.95
CA ALA A 220 2.97 -16.33 -27.94
C ALA A 220 3.66 -17.63 -28.38
N ALA A 221 3.74 -17.85 -29.69
CA ALA A 221 4.36 -19.02 -30.27
C ALA A 221 5.28 -18.61 -31.43
N ILE A 222 6.24 -19.48 -31.76
CA ILE A 222 7.12 -19.31 -32.92
C ILE A 222 6.76 -20.35 -33.97
N ASP A 223 6.65 -19.91 -35.23
CA ASP A 223 6.44 -20.86 -36.33
C ASP A 223 7.77 -21.55 -36.66
N GLN A 224 7.96 -22.74 -36.06
CA GLN A 224 9.17 -23.55 -36.25
C GLN A 224 9.28 -24.16 -37.65
N GLN A 225 8.19 -24.18 -38.42
CA GLN A 225 8.12 -24.93 -39.67
C GLN A 225 8.32 -24.03 -40.90
N SER A 226 7.83 -22.79 -40.85
CA SER A 226 8.04 -21.81 -41.93
C SER A 226 9.15 -20.79 -41.64
N GLY A 227 9.58 -20.66 -40.37
CA GLY A 227 10.51 -19.61 -39.95
C GLY A 227 9.92 -18.19 -40.01
N ALA A 228 8.59 -18.06 -40.11
CA ALA A 228 7.88 -16.78 -40.25
C ALA A 228 7.93 -15.87 -38.99
N GLY A 229 8.64 -16.25 -37.94
CA GLY A 229 8.82 -15.47 -36.72
C GLY A 229 7.79 -15.78 -35.64
N TRP A 230 7.61 -14.83 -34.71
CA TRP A 230 6.68 -14.95 -33.60
C TRP A 230 5.27 -14.54 -34.01
N PHE A 231 4.27 -15.27 -33.51
CA PHE A 231 2.85 -14.97 -33.67
C PHE A 231 2.11 -15.14 -32.33
N VAL A 232 0.91 -14.58 -32.24
CA VAL A 232 0.03 -14.77 -31.08
C VAL A 232 -1.10 -15.72 -31.48
N SER A 233 -1.16 -16.88 -30.83
CA SER A 233 -2.26 -17.83 -30.93
C SER A 233 -3.39 -17.41 -29.99
N LEU A 234 -4.62 -17.47 -30.47
CA LEU A 234 -5.84 -17.17 -29.74
C LEU A 234 -6.79 -18.36 -29.80
N ASP A 235 -7.35 -18.73 -28.65
CA ASP A 235 -8.43 -19.70 -28.55
C ASP A 235 -9.67 -19.01 -28.01
N PHE A 236 -10.79 -19.20 -28.71
CA PHE A 236 -12.06 -18.63 -28.33
C PHE A 236 -12.85 -19.59 -27.43
N ASN A 237 -13.66 -19.01 -26.54
CA ASN A 237 -14.68 -19.77 -25.83
C ASN A 237 -15.81 -20.20 -26.78
N GLY A 238 -16.76 -21.02 -26.33
CA GLY A 238 -17.82 -21.57 -27.20
C GLY A 238 -18.67 -20.53 -27.94
N GLU A 239 -18.95 -19.39 -27.30
CA GLU A 239 -19.65 -18.26 -27.95
C GLU A 239 -18.76 -17.59 -29.00
N GLY A 240 -17.51 -17.29 -28.63
CA GLY A 240 -16.52 -16.67 -29.51
C GLY A 240 -16.22 -17.50 -30.74
N ALA A 241 -16.05 -18.82 -30.60
CA ALA A 241 -15.81 -19.73 -31.71
C ALA A 241 -16.96 -19.72 -32.72
N THR A 242 -18.21 -19.70 -32.22
CA THR A 242 -19.40 -19.65 -33.06
C THR A 242 -19.50 -18.31 -33.81
N LYS A 243 -19.32 -17.18 -33.11
CA LYS A 243 -19.38 -15.84 -33.71
C LYS A 243 -18.23 -15.59 -34.68
N PHE A 244 -17.03 -16.04 -34.35
CA PHE A 244 -15.85 -15.92 -35.21
C PHE A 244 -15.97 -16.79 -36.46
N GLY A 245 -16.48 -18.02 -36.32
CA GLY A 245 -16.82 -18.88 -37.46
C GLY A 245 -17.86 -18.24 -38.38
N ALA A 246 -18.92 -17.66 -37.82
CA ALA A 246 -19.94 -16.95 -38.60
C ALA A 246 -19.38 -15.71 -39.31
N LEU A 247 -18.57 -14.89 -38.62
CA LEU A 247 -17.91 -13.73 -39.20
C LEU A 247 -17.00 -14.14 -40.37
N THR A 248 -16.10 -15.09 -40.15
CA THR A 248 -15.15 -15.55 -41.18
C THR A 248 -15.90 -16.17 -42.37
N GLN A 249 -16.94 -16.96 -42.13
CA GLN A 249 -17.78 -17.52 -43.19
C GLN A 249 -18.50 -16.44 -44.01
N ALA A 250 -19.02 -15.39 -43.37
CA ALA A 250 -19.72 -14.31 -44.05
C ALA A 250 -18.81 -13.47 -44.95
N VAL A 251 -17.53 -13.33 -44.59
CA VAL A 251 -16.57 -12.55 -45.39
C VAL A 251 -15.81 -13.39 -46.41
N THR A 252 -15.79 -14.72 -46.24
CA THR A 252 -15.13 -15.64 -47.18
C THR A 252 -15.80 -15.56 -48.54
N GLY A 253 -15.02 -15.34 -49.60
CA GLY A 253 -15.52 -15.23 -50.98
C GLY A 253 -15.99 -13.84 -51.40
N LEU A 254 -15.97 -12.84 -50.51
CA LEU A 254 -16.18 -11.44 -50.90
C LEU A 254 -14.97 -10.88 -51.66
N ALA A 255 -15.18 -9.80 -52.40
CA ALA A 255 -14.09 -9.06 -53.04
C ALA A 255 -13.29 -8.27 -51.99
N ALA A 256 -12.01 -8.06 -52.26
CA ALA A 256 -11.17 -7.18 -51.44
C ALA A 256 -11.70 -5.72 -51.46
N PRO A 257 -11.67 -4.99 -50.32
CA PRO A 257 -11.15 -5.38 -48.99
C PRO A 257 -12.18 -6.06 -48.07
N GLN A 258 -13.41 -6.30 -48.55
CA GLN A 258 -14.51 -6.83 -47.72
C GLN A 258 -14.33 -8.26 -47.22
N ASN A 259 -13.39 -9.00 -47.80
CA ASN A 259 -12.96 -10.30 -47.32
C ASN A 259 -11.91 -10.28 -46.20
N GLN A 260 -11.64 -9.11 -45.62
CA GLN A 260 -10.71 -8.97 -44.50
C GLN A 260 -11.44 -8.83 -43.16
N VAL A 261 -10.82 -9.37 -42.11
CA VAL A 261 -11.25 -9.14 -40.72
C VAL A 261 -10.14 -8.35 -40.02
N ALA A 262 -10.45 -7.11 -39.66
CA ALA A 262 -9.58 -6.27 -38.87
C ALA A 262 -9.58 -6.70 -37.40
N ILE A 263 -8.36 -6.81 -36.87
CA ILE A 263 -8.05 -7.03 -35.47
C ILE A 263 -7.75 -5.65 -34.87
N VAL A 264 -8.69 -5.13 -34.09
CA VAL A 264 -8.64 -3.78 -33.53
C VAL A 264 -8.31 -3.85 -32.05
N LEU A 265 -7.27 -3.13 -31.63
CA LEU A 265 -6.87 -3.01 -30.23
C LEU A 265 -6.92 -1.54 -29.82
N ASP A 266 -7.70 -1.22 -28.79
CA ASP A 266 -7.86 0.14 -28.25
C ASP A 266 -8.23 1.19 -29.32
N GLY A 267 -9.03 0.79 -30.30
CA GLY A 267 -9.52 1.66 -31.38
C GLY A 267 -8.59 1.77 -32.59
N LEU A 268 -7.41 1.14 -32.59
CA LEU A 268 -6.49 1.09 -33.74
C LEU A 268 -6.44 -0.30 -34.37
N VAL A 269 -6.33 -0.36 -35.70
CA VAL A 269 -6.15 -1.63 -36.42
C VAL A 269 -4.70 -2.11 -36.23
N VAL A 270 -4.53 -3.30 -35.67
CA VAL A 270 -3.21 -3.95 -35.51
C VAL A 270 -2.88 -4.76 -36.75
N SER A 271 -3.87 -5.46 -37.30
CA SER A 271 -3.74 -6.20 -38.57
C SER A 271 -5.12 -6.40 -39.20
N ALA A 272 -5.16 -6.55 -40.52
CA ALA A 272 -6.38 -6.83 -41.28
C ALA A 272 -6.14 -7.96 -42.30
N PRO A 273 -5.92 -9.20 -41.84
CA PRO A 273 -5.68 -10.34 -42.73
C PRO A 273 -6.91 -10.63 -43.60
N ARG A 274 -6.65 -11.12 -44.81
CA ARG A 274 -7.67 -11.68 -45.71
C ARG A 274 -8.08 -13.06 -45.22
N ILE A 275 -9.38 -13.32 -45.25
CA ILE A 275 -9.95 -14.63 -44.92
C ILE A 275 -10.12 -15.42 -46.22
N ASN A 276 -9.32 -16.46 -46.37
CA ASN A 276 -9.35 -17.34 -47.55
C ASN A 276 -10.30 -18.52 -47.38
N GLU A 277 -10.47 -18.97 -46.14
CA GLU A 277 -11.36 -20.06 -45.74
C GLU A 277 -12.04 -19.74 -44.41
N ALA A 278 -13.24 -20.27 -44.20
CA ALA A 278 -13.99 -20.04 -42.97
C ALA A 278 -13.32 -20.76 -41.79
N ILE A 279 -13.04 -20.03 -40.72
CA ILE A 279 -12.33 -20.54 -39.54
C ILE A 279 -13.37 -20.96 -38.49
N THR A 280 -13.84 -22.20 -38.60
CA THR A 280 -14.86 -22.77 -37.68
C THR A 280 -14.26 -23.51 -36.49
N GLY A 281 -12.93 -23.69 -36.47
CA GLY A 281 -12.21 -24.44 -35.44
C GLY A 281 -12.05 -23.75 -34.08
N GLY A 282 -12.46 -22.48 -33.96
CA GLY A 282 -12.41 -21.75 -32.68
C GLY A 282 -11.03 -21.23 -32.27
N SER A 283 -10.03 -21.33 -33.14
CA SER A 283 -8.67 -20.79 -32.92
C SER A 283 -8.29 -19.80 -34.02
N ALA A 284 -7.53 -18.76 -33.69
CA ALA A 284 -6.99 -17.78 -34.64
C ALA A 284 -5.51 -17.48 -34.35
N GLN A 285 -4.80 -16.98 -35.36
CA GLN A 285 -3.41 -16.56 -35.23
C GLN A 285 -3.27 -15.10 -35.66
N ILE A 286 -2.68 -14.27 -34.81
CA ILE A 286 -2.25 -12.91 -35.14
C ILE A 286 -0.80 -13.00 -35.59
N THR A 287 -0.57 -12.88 -36.89
CA THR A 287 0.76 -12.87 -37.49
C THR A 287 1.25 -11.44 -37.71
N GLY A 288 2.55 -11.22 -37.57
CA GLY A 288 3.20 -9.94 -37.81
C GLY A 288 4.72 -10.08 -37.66
N SER A 289 5.48 -9.01 -37.90
CA SER A 289 6.91 -8.98 -37.64
C SER A 289 7.20 -8.75 -36.15
N PHE A 290 6.66 -9.60 -35.28
CA PHE A 290 6.81 -9.47 -33.83
C PHE A 290 8.15 -10.01 -33.35
N SER A 291 8.77 -9.31 -32.41
CA SER A 291 9.78 -9.88 -31.52
C SER A 291 9.14 -10.84 -30.50
N GLN A 292 9.96 -11.67 -29.85
CA GLN A 292 9.52 -12.54 -28.75
C GLN A 292 8.82 -11.74 -27.65
N GLN A 293 9.40 -10.59 -27.27
CA GLN A 293 8.88 -9.76 -26.20
C GLN A 293 7.54 -9.12 -26.58
N GLU A 294 7.42 -8.60 -27.80
CA GLU A 294 6.17 -8.00 -28.28
C GLU A 294 5.03 -9.03 -28.36
N ALA A 295 5.32 -10.23 -28.89
CA ALA A 295 4.33 -11.30 -28.95
C ALA A 295 3.88 -11.75 -27.55
N SER A 296 4.84 -11.90 -26.62
CA SER A 296 4.55 -12.26 -25.21
C SER A 296 3.73 -11.19 -24.50
N ASN A 297 4.10 -9.92 -24.67
CA ASN A 297 3.39 -8.78 -24.10
C ASN A 297 1.96 -8.70 -24.64
N LEU A 298 1.77 -8.83 -25.95
CA LEU A 298 0.46 -8.82 -26.58
C LEU A 298 -0.39 -10.02 -26.11
N ALA A 299 0.18 -11.23 -26.06
CA ALA A 299 -0.53 -12.41 -25.57
C ALA A 299 -0.98 -12.26 -24.11
N ASN A 300 -0.11 -11.75 -23.22
CA ASN A 300 -0.45 -11.50 -21.82
C ASN A 300 -1.59 -10.49 -21.69
N VAL A 301 -1.50 -9.39 -22.45
CA VAL A 301 -2.51 -8.34 -22.47
C VAL A 301 -3.87 -8.86 -22.95
N LEU A 302 -3.90 -9.74 -23.96
CA LEU A 302 -5.12 -10.35 -24.47
C LEU A 302 -5.68 -11.46 -23.55
N LYS A 303 -4.81 -12.22 -22.87
CA LYS A 303 -5.19 -13.33 -21.99
C LYS A 303 -6.01 -12.89 -20.77
N TYR A 304 -5.64 -11.77 -20.15
CA TYR A 304 -6.30 -11.28 -18.93
C TYR A 304 -7.51 -10.37 -19.22
N GLY A 305 -7.85 -10.17 -20.50
CA GLY A 305 -8.99 -9.37 -20.93
C GLY A 305 -8.80 -7.85 -20.77
N ALA A 306 -9.78 -7.08 -21.25
CA ALA A 306 -9.73 -5.63 -21.22
C ALA A 306 -10.05 -5.07 -19.83
N LEU A 307 -9.46 -3.91 -19.49
CA LEU A 307 -9.81 -3.21 -18.26
C LEU A 307 -11.27 -2.71 -18.32
N PRO A 308 -12.05 -2.81 -17.22
CA PRO A 308 -13.45 -2.40 -17.19
C PRO A 308 -13.64 -0.87 -17.27
N LEU A 309 -12.57 -0.11 -17.07
CA LEU A 309 -12.51 1.35 -17.14
C LEU A 309 -11.26 1.74 -17.93
N ALA A 310 -11.35 2.84 -18.67
CA ALA A 310 -10.17 3.48 -19.22
C ALA A 310 -9.44 4.24 -18.09
N PHE A 311 -8.12 4.35 -18.17
CA PHE A 311 -7.31 5.05 -17.17
C PHE A 311 -6.39 6.08 -17.83
N ASP A 312 -6.31 7.26 -17.22
CA ASP A 312 -5.28 8.25 -17.51
C ASP A 312 -4.05 7.97 -16.64
N GLN A 313 -2.88 7.97 -17.26
CA GLN A 313 -1.61 7.85 -16.54
C GLN A 313 -1.31 9.17 -15.84
N GLY A 314 -1.22 9.12 -14.52
CA GLY A 314 -0.76 10.20 -13.66
C GLY A 314 0.76 10.24 -13.56
N GLU A 315 1.25 10.84 -12.48
CA GLU A 315 2.68 11.01 -12.24
C GLU A 315 3.42 9.66 -12.15
N VAL A 316 4.52 9.56 -12.90
CA VAL A 316 5.47 8.44 -12.87
C VAL A 316 6.62 8.84 -11.95
N LEU A 317 6.76 8.15 -10.83
CA LEU A 317 7.86 8.33 -9.88
C LEU A 317 8.85 7.19 -10.04
N GLN A 318 10.07 7.50 -10.46
CA GLN A 318 11.14 6.53 -10.57
C GLN A 318 12.24 6.84 -9.54
N VAL A 319 12.58 5.85 -8.74
CA VAL A 319 13.62 5.93 -7.71
C VAL A 319 14.68 4.86 -8.01
N SER A 320 15.96 5.21 -8.00
CA SER A 320 17.01 4.22 -8.20
C SER A 320 17.19 3.33 -6.96
N PRO A 321 17.51 2.03 -7.13
CA PRO A 321 17.79 1.14 -6.00
C PRO A 321 18.91 1.64 -5.08
N THR A 322 19.92 2.28 -5.65
CA THR A 322 21.06 2.86 -4.91
C THR A 322 20.64 3.98 -3.97
N LEU A 323 19.75 4.87 -4.41
CA LEU A 323 19.26 5.95 -3.57
C LEU A 323 18.42 5.41 -2.40
N GLY A 324 17.63 4.35 -2.67
CA GLY A 324 16.83 3.70 -1.64
C GLY A 324 17.66 3.00 -0.56
N SER A 325 18.70 2.26 -0.94
CA SER A 325 19.60 1.59 0.02
C SER A 325 20.33 2.61 0.90
N ASP A 326 20.83 3.69 0.31
CA ASP A 326 21.55 4.75 1.04
C ASP A 326 20.63 5.43 2.06
N GLN A 327 19.36 5.67 1.70
CA GLN A 327 18.36 6.24 2.60
C GLN A 327 17.97 5.30 3.74
N LEU A 328 17.86 3.99 3.46
CA LEU A 328 17.62 2.98 4.50
C LEU A 328 18.76 2.95 5.51
N GLU A 329 20.01 2.91 5.04
CA GLU A 329 21.19 2.90 5.92
C GLU A 329 21.28 4.17 6.76
N ALA A 330 21.06 5.34 6.15
CA ALA A 330 21.04 6.62 6.86
C ALA A 330 19.92 6.68 7.92
N GLY A 331 18.73 6.18 7.60
CA GLY A 331 17.60 6.11 8.52
C GLY A 331 17.86 5.19 9.72
N LEU A 332 18.42 4.00 9.47
CA LEU A 332 18.80 3.06 10.53
C LEU A 332 19.91 3.63 11.43
N LEU A 333 20.91 4.31 10.84
CA LEU A 333 21.96 4.97 11.59
C LEU A 333 21.41 6.11 12.47
N ALA A 334 20.52 6.93 11.93
CA ALA A 334 19.86 8.00 12.69
C ALA A 334 19.03 7.45 13.86
N GLY A 335 18.26 6.37 13.62
CA GLY A 335 17.50 5.68 14.66
C GLY A 335 18.39 5.09 15.75
N LEU A 336 19.50 4.45 15.38
CA LEU A 336 20.47 3.89 16.32
C LEU A 336 21.11 4.98 17.19
N ILE A 337 21.55 6.09 16.58
CA ILE A 337 22.11 7.23 17.30
C ILE A 337 21.08 7.81 18.27
N GLY A 338 19.84 8.01 17.83
CA GLY A 338 18.74 8.49 18.68
C GLY A 338 18.49 7.58 19.87
N PHE A 339 18.42 6.26 19.64
CA PHE A 339 18.27 5.26 20.70
C PHE A 339 19.43 5.33 21.72
N ILE A 340 20.68 5.42 21.25
CA ILE A 340 21.87 5.53 22.13
C ILE A 340 21.81 6.82 22.95
N LEU A 341 21.41 7.95 22.37
CA LEU A 341 21.29 9.21 23.11
C LEU A 341 20.22 9.13 24.20
N VAL A 342 19.05 8.56 23.90
CA VAL A 342 17.98 8.32 24.89
C VAL A 342 18.46 7.36 25.98
N PHE A 343 19.18 6.30 25.61
CA PHE A 343 19.80 5.35 26.55
C PHE A 343 20.76 6.06 27.50
N ILE A 344 21.70 6.86 26.97
CA ILE A 344 22.70 7.58 27.74
C ILE A 344 22.01 8.55 28.70
N TYR A 345 21.10 9.37 28.19
CA TYR A 345 20.35 10.33 28.99
C TYR A 345 19.58 9.64 30.13
N SER A 346 18.88 8.54 29.83
CA SER A 346 18.08 7.79 30.81
C SER A 346 18.94 7.19 31.92
N LEU A 347 20.12 6.64 31.60
CA LEU A 347 21.05 6.13 32.61
C LEU A 347 21.65 7.24 33.47
N PHE A 348 22.03 8.37 32.89
CA PHE A 348 22.58 9.47 33.66
C PHE A 348 21.54 10.10 34.59
N TYR A 349 20.33 10.34 34.10
CA TYR A 349 19.29 11.04 34.85
C TYR A 349 18.54 10.12 35.83
N TYR A 350 18.11 8.94 35.39
CA TYR A 350 17.30 8.00 36.17
C TYR A 350 18.10 6.83 36.80
N LYS A 351 19.39 6.69 36.49
CA LYS A 351 20.28 5.65 37.04
C LYS A 351 19.71 4.25 36.83
N ALA A 352 19.54 3.45 37.90
CA ALA A 352 19.01 2.09 37.79
C ALA A 352 17.57 2.02 37.26
N LEU A 353 16.77 3.09 37.37
CA LEU A 353 15.47 3.18 36.69
C LEU A 353 15.63 3.36 35.18
N GLY A 354 16.74 3.92 34.71
CA GLY A 354 17.06 4.01 33.28
C GLY A 354 17.16 2.64 32.61
N VAL A 355 17.57 1.59 33.34
CA VAL A 355 17.56 0.21 32.83
C VAL A 355 16.14 -0.25 32.48
N VAL A 356 15.13 0.19 33.25
CA VAL A 356 13.72 -0.12 32.96
C VAL A 356 13.28 0.52 31.66
N THR A 357 13.66 1.77 31.41
CA THR A 357 13.41 2.47 30.13
C THR A 357 13.99 1.68 28.97
N ILE A 358 15.24 1.24 29.08
CA ILE A 358 15.94 0.52 28.02
C ILE A 358 15.28 -0.83 27.73
N LEU A 359 14.98 -1.61 28.77
CA LEU A 359 14.26 -2.88 28.61
C LEU A 359 12.88 -2.67 27.99
N SER A 360 12.18 -1.60 28.38
CA SER A 360 10.86 -1.26 27.83
C SER A 360 10.95 -0.90 26.34
N LEU A 361 11.93 -0.07 25.96
CA LEU A 361 12.17 0.27 24.57
C LEU A 361 12.56 -0.94 23.72
N LEU A 362 13.40 -1.86 24.24
CA LEU A 362 13.75 -3.08 23.52
C LEU A 362 12.53 -3.99 23.29
N VAL A 363 11.66 -4.13 24.30
CA VAL A 363 10.40 -4.86 24.15
C VAL A 363 9.47 -4.16 23.14
N ALA A 364 9.36 -2.84 23.20
CA ALA A 364 8.58 -2.05 22.24
C ALA A 364 9.10 -2.24 20.80
N SER A 365 10.40 -2.11 20.58
CA SER A 365 11.05 -2.33 19.28
C SER A 365 10.86 -3.77 18.78
N GLY A 366 10.96 -4.77 19.66
CA GLY A 366 10.70 -6.17 19.32
C GLY A 366 9.26 -6.41 18.88
N ILE A 367 8.29 -5.86 19.61
CA ILE A 367 6.85 -5.94 19.25
C ILE A 367 6.59 -5.19 17.95
N ALA A 368 7.19 -4.01 17.74
CA ALA A 368 7.04 -3.23 16.52
C ALA A 368 7.59 -3.99 15.31
N TYR A 369 8.79 -4.56 15.44
CA TYR A 369 9.41 -5.38 14.40
C TYR A 369 8.55 -6.60 14.04
N LEU A 370 8.07 -7.36 15.04
CA LEU A 370 7.17 -8.49 14.82
C LEU A 370 5.85 -8.07 14.16
N SER A 371 5.29 -6.93 14.58
CA SER A 371 4.05 -6.41 14.01
C SER A 371 4.25 -6.07 12.53
N ILE A 372 5.35 -5.40 12.17
CA ILE A 372 5.66 -5.04 10.78
C ILE A 372 5.87 -6.30 9.92
N LEU A 373 6.56 -7.32 10.42
CA LEU A 373 6.72 -8.61 9.71
C LEU A 373 5.37 -9.26 9.41
N LEU A 374 4.51 -9.37 10.42
CA LEU A 374 3.20 -10.00 10.27
C LEU A 374 2.25 -9.19 9.37
N LEU A 375 2.24 -7.87 9.51
CA LEU A 375 1.45 -6.97 8.67
C LEU A 375 1.92 -6.99 7.22
N GLY A 376 3.23 -7.16 6.99
CA GLY A 376 3.80 -7.31 5.65
C GLY A 376 3.24 -8.54 4.93
N GLU A 377 3.03 -9.65 5.65
CA GLU A 377 2.48 -10.86 5.05
C GLU A 377 0.96 -10.84 4.92
N TRP A 378 0.24 -10.33 5.92
CA TRP A 378 -1.23 -10.33 5.93
C TRP A 378 -1.87 -9.24 5.09
N LEU A 379 -1.31 -8.04 5.14
CA LEU A 379 -1.90 -6.84 4.55
C LEU A 379 -1.05 -6.28 3.40
N GLY A 380 0.08 -6.91 3.08
CA GLY A 380 1.03 -6.37 2.11
C GLY A 380 1.69 -5.08 2.60
N PHE A 381 1.76 -4.84 3.92
CA PHE A 381 2.36 -3.62 4.44
C PHE A 381 3.85 -3.52 4.07
N THR A 382 4.22 -2.41 3.43
CA THR A 382 5.59 -2.09 3.06
C THR A 382 6.13 -0.97 3.95
N LEU A 383 7.35 -1.14 4.47
CA LEU A 383 8.04 -0.13 5.26
C LEU A 383 8.68 0.91 4.35
N THR A 384 8.23 2.16 4.43
CA THR A 384 8.76 3.31 3.68
C THR A 384 9.76 4.11 4.51
N LEU A 385 10.51 5.02 3.88
CA LEU A 385 11.38 5.99 4.55
C LEU A 385 10.60 6.83 5.55
N ALA A 386 9.44 7.31 5.14
CA ALA A 386 8.52 8.05 6.00
C ALA A 386 8.05 7.17 7.17
N GLY A 387 7.83 5.87 6.94
CA GLY A 387 7.56 4.89 7.99
C GLY A 387 8.71 4.75 8.99
N ILE A 388 9.96 4.71 8.51
CA ILE A 388 11.16 4.71 9.37
C ILE A 388 11.20 5.98 10.23
N ALA A 389 10.92 7.15 9.66
CA ALA A 389 10.84 8.40 10.42
C ALA A 389 9.77 8.33 11.53
N GLY A 390 8.63 7.70 11.26
CA GLY A 390 7.58 7.44 12.26
C GLY A 390 8.08 6.59 13.43
N ILE A 391 8.82 5.51 13.14
CA ILE A 391 9.45 4.67 14.16
C ILE A 391 10.50 5.45 14.97
N ILE A 392 11.31 6.29 14.33
CA ILE A 392 12.33 7.13 15.02
C ILE A 392 11.64 8.12 15.97
N VAL A 393 10.59 8.80 15.52
CA VAL A 393 9.80 9.72 16.36
C VAL A 393 9.18 8.98 17.55
N ALA A 394 8.72 7.74 17.34
CA ALA A 394 8.12 6.94 18.40
C ALA A 394 9.09 6.60 19.54
N VAL A 395 10.40 6.50 19.29
CA VAL A 395 11.40 6.34 20.36
C VAL A 395 11.37 7.53 21.33
N GLY A 396 11.13 8.75 20.82
CA GLY A 396 10.97 9.94 21.66
C GLY A 396 9.66 9.96 22.44
N ILE A 397 8.55 9.62 21.79
CA ILE A 397 7.21 9.57 22.41
C ILE A 397 7.17 8.51 23.53
N THR A 398 7.66 7.30 23.25
CA THR A 398 7.77 6.23 24.26
C THR A 398 8.64 6.64 25.45
N ALA A 399 9.72 7.39 25.22
CA ALA A 399 10.56 7.92 26.29
C ALA A 399 9.81 8.92 27.19
N ASP A 400 8.92 9.76 26.63
CA ASP A 400 8.10 10.72 27.39
C ASP A 400 7.18 10.00 28.41
N SER A 401 6.53 8.91 27.99
CA SER A 401 5.69 8.07 28.85
C SER A 401 6.44 7.58 30.10
N PHE A 402 7.72 7.20 29.95
CA PHE A 402 8.56 6.77 31.08
C PHE A 402 8.95 7.93 31.99
N VAL A 403 9.31 9.08 31.42
CA VAL A 403 9.65 10.30 32.17
C VAL A 403 8.48 10.72 33.07
N VAL A 404 7.27 10.77 32.51
CA VAL A 404 6.05 11.11 33.26
C VAL A 404 5.81 10.13 34.41
N TYR A 405 5.97 8.82 34.17
CA TYR A 405 5.79 7.84 35.24
C TYR A 405 6.85 7.98 36.34
N PHE A 406 8.13 8.13 35.96
CA PHE A 406 9.23 8.19 36.91
C PHE A 406 9.25 9.47 37.74
N GLU A 407 8.86 10.61 37.18
CA GLU A 407 8.75 11.83 37.98
C GLU A 407 7.61 11.73 38.99
N ARG A 408 6.44 11.18 38.60
CA ARG A 408 5.34 10.97 39.56
C ARG A 408 5.70 9.96 40.64
N LEU A 409 6.45 8.92 40.30
CA LEU A 409 7.01 7.97 41.24
C LEU A 409 7.98 8.65 42.23
N ARG A 410 8.89 9.50 41.74
CA ARG A 410 9.87 10.24 42.57
C ARG A 410 9.18 11.26 43.47
N ASP A 411 8.14 11.93 43.00
CA ASP A 411 7.33 12.86 43.79
C ASP A 411 6.70 12.17 45.01
N GLU A 412 6.09 11.00 44.83
CA GLU A 412 5.50 10.24 45.94
C GLU A 412 6.55 9.79 46.97
N VAL A 413 7.77 9.48 46.54
CA VAL A 413 8.88 9.15 47.45
C VAL A 413 9.38 10.40 48.18
N ARG A 414 9.42 11.57 47.51
CA ARG A 414 9.74 12.87 48.15
C ARG A 414 8.70 13.25 49.20
N GLU A 415 7.43 12.90 49.01
CA GLU A 415 6.35 13.06 49.99
C GLU A 415 6.45 12.09 51.18
N GLY A 416 7.45 11.21 51.21
CA GLY A 416 7.73 10.31 52.33
C GLY A 416 7.05 8.95 52.24
N ARG A 417 6.42 8.60 51.11
CA ARG A 417 5.86 7.26 50.93
C ARG A 417 6.96 6.22 50.76
N SER A 418 6.68 5.00 51.19
CA SER A 418 7.56 3.86 50.88
C SER A 418 7.63 3.65 49.36
N ILE A 419 8.80 3.27 48.84
CA ILE A 419 9.04 3.10 47.39
C ILE A 419 8.03 2.11 46.76
N ARG A 420 7.62 1.08 47.51
CA ARG A 420 6.58 0.13 47.07
C ARG A 420 5.21 0.78 46.95
N SER A 421 4.80 1.60 47.91
CA SER A 421 3.52 2.33 47.85
C SER A 421 3.56 3.46 46.82
N ALA A 422 4.71 4.09 46.64
CA ALA A 422 4.93 5.14 45.65
C ALA A 422 4.77 4.60 44.22
N ALA A 423 5.22 3.37 43.94
CA ALA A 423 5.05 2.72 42.62
C ALA A 423 3.60 2.58 42.18
N GLU A 424 2.71 2.18 43.09
CA GLU A 424 1.28 2.02 42.81
C GLU A 424 0.56 3.38 42.80
N THR A 425 0.86 4.26 43.76
CA THR A 425 0.19 5.57 43.86
C THR A 425 0.60 6.50 42.71
N GLY A 426 1.89 6.55 42.39
CA GLY A 426 2.43 7.30 41.27
C GLY A 426 1.90 6.81 39.93
N TRP A 427 1.67 5.51 39.77
CA TRP A 427 1.06 4.93 38.58
C TRP A 427 -0.39 5.41 38.38
N VAL A 428 -1.20 5.43 39.44
CA VAL A 428 -2.58 5.90 39.37
C VAL A 428 -2.66 7.36 38.90
N LYS A 429 -1.69 8.20 39.30
CA LYS A 429 -1.58 9.59 38.84
C LYS A 429 -1.02 9.71 37.41
N ALA A 430 0.01 8.93 37.08
CA ALA A 430 0.70 9.01 35.79
C ALA A 430 -0.11 8.44 34.61
N ARG A 431 -0.83 7.32 34.82
CA ARG A 431 -1.52 6.58 33.75
C ARG A 431 -2.51 7.44 32.95
N ARG A 432 -3.16 8.41 33.60
CA ARG A 432 -4.12 9.30 32.92
C ARG A 432 -3.39 10.25 31.98
N THR A 433 -2.26 10.81 32.41
CA THR A 433 -1.45 11.71 31.60
C THR A 433 -0.85 10.98 30.40
N ILE A 434 -0.32 9.78 30.62
CA ILE A 434 0.25 8.95 29.55
C ILE A 434 -0.80 8.64 28.48
N VAL A 435 -1.96 8.08 28.90
CA VAL A 435 -3.05 7.79 27.97
C VAL A 435 -3.51 9.04 27.21
N VAL A 436 -3.63 10.19 27.88
CA VAL A 436 -4.05 11.43 27.19
C VAL A 436 -3.00 11.90 26.18
N SER A 437 -1.71 11.84 26.52
CA SER A 437 -0.61 12.22 25.60
C SER A 437 -0.61 11.34 24.35
N ASP A 438 -0.67 10.01 24.53
CA ASP A 438 -0.66 9.06 23.42
C ASP A 438 -1.92 9.13 22.56
N MET A 439 -3.08 9.43 23.15
CA MET A 439 -4.32 9.64 22.38
C MET A 439 -4.21 10.85 21.45
N VAL A 440 -3.50 11.92 21.84
CA VAL A 440 -3.24 13.06 20.95
C VAL A 440 -2.41 12.61 19.74
N SER A 441 -1.33 11.86 19.98
CA SER A 441 -0.50 11.27 18.92
C SER A 441 -1.29 10.33 18.01
N MET A 442 -2.19 9.53 18.59
CA MET A 442 -3.03 8.59 17.83
C MET A 442 -4.12 9.29 17.00
N ILE A 443 -4.69 10.39 17.49
CA ILE A 443 -5.60 11.23 16.70
C ILE A 443 -4.84 11.85 15.53
N ALA A 444 -3.64 12.40 15.77
CA ALA A 444 -2.81 12.96 14.70
C ALA A 444 -2.46 11.91 13.64
N ALA A 445 -2.04 10.71 14.06
CA ALA A 445 -1.79 9.57 13.17
C ALA A 445 -3.05 9.18 12.37
N THR A 446 -4.22 9.14 13.01
CA THR A 446 -5.49 8.81 12.33
C THR A 446 -5.85 9.85 11.27
N LEU A 447 -5.76 11.13 11.60
CA LEU A 447 -6.02 12.21 10.65
C LEU A 447 -5.05 12.15 9.47
N LEU A 448 -3.74 12.03 9.73
CA LEU A 448 -2.76 11.91 8.66
C LEU A 448 -3.00 10.68 7.79
N TYR A 449 -3.42 9.55 8.37
CA TYR A 449 -3.67 8.33 7.62
C TYR A 449 -4.85 8.46 6.63
N PHE A 450 -5.92 9.17 7.00
CA PHE A 450 -7.10 9.35 6.14
C PHE A 450 -6.97 10.50 5.15
N PHE A 451 -6.23 11.56 5.50
CA PHE A 451 -6.14 12.77 4.68
C PHE A 451 -4.86 12.87 3.85
N ALA A 452 -3.80 12.13 4.18
CA ALA A 452 -2.54 12.18 3.44
C ALA A 452 -2.41 11.07 2.40
N VAL A 453 -1.54 11.30 1.41
CA VAL A 453 -1.29 10.40 0.28
C VAL A 453 0.18 9.94 0.29
N GLY A 454 0.45 8.77 -0.28
CA GLY A 454 1.80 8.25 -0.48
C GLY A 454 2.56 8.01 0.84
N GLY A 455 3.84 8.42 0.88
CA GLY A 455 4.73 8.16 2.01
C GLY A 455 4.23 8.69 3.36
N VAL A 456 3.50 9.81 3.39
CA VAL A 456 2.98 10.40 4.64
C VAL A 456 1.98 9.47 5.33
N ARG A 457 1.24 8.67 4.56
CA ARG A 457 0.32 7.66 5.11
C ARG A 457 1.08 6.51 5.79
N GLY A 458 2.26 6.15 5.28
CA GLY A 458 3.18 5.20 5.91
C GLY A 458 3.77 5.72 7.23
N PHE A 459 4.14 7.01 7.28
CA PHE A 459 4.53 7.69 8.53
C PHE A 459 3.39 7.64 9.56
N ALA A 460 2.17 7.99 9.14
CA ALA A 460 1.01 8.01 10.01
C ALA A 460 0.68 6.62 10.58
N PHE A 461 0.72 5.59 9.74
CA PHE A 461 0.47 4.21 10.16
C PHE A 461 1.49 3.71 11.17
N THR A 462 2.78 3.90 10.88
CA THR A 462 3.87 3.47 11.79
C THR A 462 3.80 4.19 13.12
N LEU A 463 3.59 5.52 13.12
CA LEU A 463 3.39 6.32 14.33
C LEU A 463 2.20 5.80 15.17
N GLY A 464 1.06 5.53 14.54
CA GLY A 464 -0.12 4.99 15.21
C GLY A 464 0.12 3.61 15.82
N LEU A 465 0.75 2.71 15.05
CA LEU A 465 1.11 1.37 15.50
C LEU A 465 2.07 1.42 16.71
N THR A 466 3.13 2.22 16.63
CA THR A 466 4.11 2.34 17.72
C THR A 466 3.53 3.02 18.95
N THR A 467 2.60 3.96 18.80
CA THR A 467 1.88 4.60 19.92
C THR A 467 1.00 3.58 20.65
N LEU A 468 0.33 2.69 19.91
CA LEU A 468 -0.43 1.59 20.51
C LEU A 468 0.48 0.61 21.26
N ILE A 469 1.65 0.32 20.69
CA ILE A 469 2.67 -0.51 21.34
C ILE A 469 3.20 0.16 22.60
N ASP A 470 3.40 1.48 22.62
CA ASP A 470 3.84 2.21 23.83
C ASP A 470 2.86 2.01 24.98
N LEU A 471 1.56 2.24 24.75
CA LEU A 471 0.52 2.02 25.74
C LEU A 471 0.53 0.58 26.26
N LEU A 472 0.69 -0.40 25.37
CA LEU A 472 0.77 -1.80 25.75
C LEU A 472 2.00 -2.07 26.62
N VAL A 473 3.17 -1.59 26.23
CA VAL A 473 4.42 -1.79 26.98
C VAL A 473 4.37 -1.10 28.34
N VAL A 474 3.91 0.15 28.41
CA VAL A 474 3.84 0.91 29.66
C VAL A 474 2.95 0.21 30.69
N PHE A 475 1.78 -0.28 30.27
CA PHE A 475 0.81 -0.94 31.16
C PHE A 475 1.20 -2.37 31.51
N PHE A 476 1.67 -3.16 30.54
CA PHE A 476 1.85 -4.60 30.73
C PHE A 476 3.28 -5.01 31.06
N PHE A 477 4.26 -4.15 30.78
CA PHE A 477 5.68 -4.39 31.02
C PHE A 477 6.28 -3.38 32.01
N THR A 478 6.29 -2.09 31.69
CA THR A 478 7.03 -1.06 32.44
C THR A 478 6.53 -0.92 33.88
N HIS A 479 5.24 -0.66 34.09
CA HIS A 479 4.70 -0.53 35.44
C HIS A 479 4.85 -1.82 36.27
N PRO A 480 4.48 -3.01 35.76
CA PRO A 480 4.73 -4.27 36.46
C PRO A 480 6.20 -4.52 36.81
N LEU A 481 7.12 -4.17 35.91
CA LEU A 481 8.57 -4.30 36.13
C LEU A 481 9.04 -3.37 37.25
N VAL A 482 8.59 -2.12 37.28
CA VAL A 482 8.86 -1.19 38.40
C VAL A 482 8.25 -1.72 39.71
N SER A 483 7.01 -2.20 39.71
CA SER A 483 6.36 -2.77 40.90
C SER A 483 7.09 -4.03 41.43
N LEU A 484 7.79 -4.77 40.55
CA LEU A 484 8.64 -5.89 40.94
C LEU A 484 10.00 -5.42 41.48
N MET A 485 10.67 -4.50 40.77
CA MET A 485 11.99 -3.98 41.14
C MET A 485 11.98 -3.25 42.48
N THR A 486 10.91 -2.51 42.79
CA THR A 486 10.74 -1.83 44.08
C THR A 486 10.64 -2.78 45.28
N ARG A 487 10.42 -4.08 45.06
CA ARG A 487 10.45 -5.13 46.10
C ARG A 487 11.86 -5.66 46.36
N MET A 488 12.81 -5.41 45.47
CA MET A 488 14.19 -5.86 45.64
C MET A 488 14.90 -5.01 46.71
N LYS A 489 15.75 -5.64 47.53
CA LYS A 489 16.50 -4.98 48.61
C LYS A 489 17.32 -3.77 48.11
N PHE A 490 17.83 -3.82 46.89
CA PHE A 490 18.59 -2.74 46.26
C PHE A 490 17.80 -1.42 46.15
N PHE A 491 16.52 -1.50 45.74
CA PHE A 491 15.65 -0.33 45.63
C PHE A 491 15.03 0.03 46.97
N ALA A 492 14.56 -0.97 47.74
CA ALA A 492 13.94 -0.76 49.05
C ALA A 492 14.84 -0.02 50.05
N ASN A 493 16.17 -0.22 49.97
CA ASN A 493 17.15 0.42 50.85
C ASN A 493 17.63 1.80 50.35
N GLY A 494 17.09 2.33 49.24
CA GLY A 494 17.43 3.67 48.75
C GLY A 494 18.89 3.84 48.31
N HIS A 495 19.50 2.82 47.69
CA HIS A 495 20.91 2.82 47.29
C HIS A 495 21.25 4.03 46.38
N LYS A 496 22.49 4.56 46.43
CA LYS A 496 22.90 5.77 45.66
C LYS A 496 22.67 5.67 44.15
N LEU A 497 22.75 4.45 43.61
CA LEU A 497 22.54 4.13 42.20
C LEU A 497 21.07 3.79 41.86
N SER A 498 20.20 3.62 42.85
CA SER A 498 18.79 3.26 42.64
C SER A 498 17.93 4.38 42.05
N GLY A 499 18.41 5.63 42.11
CA GLY A 499 17.62 6.82 41.79
C GLY A 499 16.80 7.36 42.97
N PHE A 500 16.59 6.56 44.02
CA PHE A 500 15.78 6.91 45.20
C PHE A 500 16.56 7.28 46.46
N SER A 501 17.86 7.56 46.35
CA SER A 501 18.63 8.05 47.51
C SER A 501 18.13 9.44 47.94
N GLN A 502 18.20 9.75 49.23
CA GLN A 502 17.80 11.08 49.74
C GLN A 502 18.49 12.23 48.99
N LYS A 503 19.77 12.05 48.63
CA LYS A 503 20.56 13.00 47.84
C LYS A 503 20.07 13.14 46.39
N SER A 504 19.62 12.07 45.73
CA SER A 504 19.10 12.12 44.35
C SER A 504 17.66 12.61 44.26
N LEU A 505 16.93 12.59 45.38
CA LEU A 505 15.57 13.12 45.48
C LEU A 505 15.52 14.58 45.97
N GLY A 506 16.65 15.14 46.39
CA GLY A 506 16.75 16.51 46.90
C GLY A 506 16.18 16.70 48.31
N MET A 507 16.03 15.62 49.09
CA MET A 507 15.52 15.69 50.46
C MET A 507 16.60 16.19 51.42
N LYS A 508 16.31 17.24 52.21
CA LYS A 508 17.20 17.73 53.28
C LYS A 508 17.19 16.74 54.44
N THR A 509 18.37 16.29 54.88
CA THR A 509 18.52 15.50 56.12
C THR A 509 17.98 16.32 57.29
N ARG A 510 16.90 15.88 57.93
CA ARG A 510 16.51 16.43 59.24
C ARG A 510 17.56 15.98 60.25
N THR A 511 18.51 16.86 60.55
CA THR A 511 19.39 16.70 61.72
C THR A 511 18.51 16.84 62.95
N ILE A 512 18.21 15.73 63.63
CA ILE A 512 17.61 15.76 64.96
C ILE A 512 18.77 16.06 65.91
N SER A 513 18.85 17.29 66.43
CA SER A 513 19.74 17.58 67.57
C SER A 513 19.18 16.88 68.81
N PRO A 514 20.00 16.12 69.56
CA PRO A 514 19.63 15.65 70.88
C PRO A 514 19.88 16.75 71.92
N ASP A 515 19.13 16.68 73.03
CA ASP A 515 19.37 17.30 74.34
C ASP A 515 18.93 18.77 74.54
N VAL A 516 18.29 19.20 75.65
CA VAL A 516 18.24 18.67 77.02
C VAL A 516 16.88 18.98 77.70
N THR A 517 16.30 17.98 78.35
CA THR A 517 15.34 18.12 79.47
C THR A 517 16.10 17.96 80.79
N GLU A 518 16.43 19.03 81.52
CA GLU A 518 16.70 18.96 82.97
C GLU A 518 16.92 20.36 83.60
N ASN A 519 15.99 20.78 84.46
CA ASN A 519 16.21 21.31 85.82
C ASN A 519 15.10 22.26 86.26
N SER A 520 14.10 21.68 86.93
CA SER A 520 13.28 22.35 87.93
C SER A 520 13.30 21.50 89.19
N LYS A 521 14.18 21.86 90.13
CA LYS A 521 14.13 21.55 91.57
C LYS A 521 15.25 22.35 92.24
N GLY A 522 14.86 23.25 93.16
CA GLY A 522 15.75 24.13 93.92
C GLY A 522 15.08 25.47 94.15
#